data_AF-A0AAD5I618-F1
#
_entry.id   AF-A0AAD5I618-F1
#
_cell.length_a   1.000
_cell.length_b   1.000
_cell.length_c   1.000
_cell.angle_alpha   90.00
_cell.angle_beta   90.00
_cell.angle_gamma   90.00
#
_symmetry.space_group_name_H-M   'P 1'
#
loop_
_entity.id
_entity.type
_entity.pdbx_description
1 polymer ?
#
loop_
_entity_poly.entity_id
_entity_poly.type
_entity_poly.pdbx_seq_one_letter_code
_entity_poly.pdbx_strand_id
1 'polypeptide(L)'
;MWRDKLTQSKHLKAVLLAYKDESTITKIHAFMIKANLSTHRNSVGRIIASYARINDIASARKAFDELPQRGVDAFNVMIIACSRKESPFEVLGLYNQMIK
;
A
#
# COMPACT_ATOMS: atom_id res chain seq x y z
N MET A 1 -25.70 11.86 14.87
CA MET A 1 -25.52 10.61 14.09
C MET A 1 -24.55 10.71 12.89
N TRP A 2 -24.28 11.89 12.30
CA TRP A 2 -23.29 12.04 11.20
C TRP A 2 -21.90 12.52 11.63
N ARG A 3 -21.75 13.02 12.87
CA ARG A 3 -20.46 13.52 13.38
C ARG A 3 -19.51 12.38 13.75
N ASP A 4 -20.01 11.27 14.29
CA ASP A 4 -19.17 10.19 14.84
C ASP A 4 -18.35 9.42 13.78
N LYS A 5 -18.88 9.25 12.56
CA LYS A 5 -18.13 8.64 11.44
C LYS A 5 -16.96 9.50 10.96
N LEU A 6 -17.10 10.83 10.97
CA LEU A 6 -16.03 11.76 10.62
C LEU A 6 -14.96 11.84 11.73
N THR A 7 -15.37 11.78 12.99
CA THR A 7 -14.45 11.79 14.14
C THR A 7 -13.63 10.51 14.21
N GLN A 8 -14.24 9.35 13.97
CA GLN A 8 -13.52 8.06 13.90
C GLN A 8 -12.49 8.02 12.76
N SER A 9 -12.79 8.66 11.61
CA SER A 9 -11.85 8.82 10.50
C SER A 9 -10.64 9.72 10.84
N LYS A 10 -10.83 10.76 11.66
CA LYS A 10 -9.74 11.65 12.10
C LYS A 10 -8.81 10.97 13.10
N HIS A 11 -9.35 10.22 14.07
CA HIS A 11 -8.53 9.46 15.01
C HIS A 11 -7.77 8.31 14.33
N LEU A 12 -8.39 7.61 13.37
CA LEU A 12 -7.70 6.63 12.53
C LEU A 12 -6.58 7.26 11.68
N LYS A 13 -6.82 8.43 11.07
CA LYS A 13 -5.77 9.18 10.35
C LYS A 13 -4.61 9.56 11.27
N ALA A 14 -4.90 10.06 12.47
CA ALA A 14 -3.88 10.47 13.44
C ALA A 14 -3.06 9.27 13.96
N VAL A 15 -3.71 8.13 14.25
CA VAL A 15 -3.03 6.89 14.64
C VAL A 15 -2.21 6.32 13.47
N LEU A 16 -2.75 6.29 12.25
CA LEU A 16 -2.00 5.89 11.05
C LEU A 16 -0.84 6.85 10.71
N LEU A 17 -0.93 8.13 11.10
CA LEU A 17 0.16 9.10 11.03
C LEU A 17 1.22 8.91 12.11
N ALA A 18 0.88 8.27 13.24
CA ALA A 18 1.80 7.99 14.34
C ALA A 18 2.67 6.75 14.08
N TYR A 19 2.18 5.76 13.33
CA TYR A 19 2.95 4.59 12.92
C TYR A 19 3.67 4.83 11.57
N LYS A 20 4.74 5.63 11.65
CA LYS A 20 5.54 6.10 10.51
C LYS A 20 6.93 5.46 10.41
N ASP A 21 7.28 4.53 11.28
CA ASP A 21 8.60 3.94 11.26
C ASP A 21 8.67 2.71 10.34
N GLU A 22 9.71 2.67 9.52
CA GLU A 22 10.04 1.59 8.59
C GLU A 22 10.16 0.23 9.32
N SER A 23 10.65 0.24 10.57
CA SER A 23 10.87 -0.98 11.36
C SER A 23 9.57 -1.72 11.65
N THR A 24 8.52 -1.00 12.04
CA THR A 24 7.19 -1.56 12.31
C THR A 24 6.56 -2.13 11.05
N ILE A 25 6.62 -1.40 9.93
CA ILE A 25 6.07 -1.88 8.65
C ILE A 25 6.78 -3.16 8.22
N THR A 26 8.11 -3.20 8.33
CA THR A 26 8.92 -4.38 7.98
C THR A 26 8.62 -5.58 8.91
N LYS A 27 8.43 -5.35 10.21
CA LYS A 27 8.03 -6.42 11.16
C LYS A 27 6.65 -7.00 10.84
N ILE A 28 5.67 -6.14 10.54
CA ILE A 28 4.33 -6.57 10.12
C ILE A 28 4.40 -7.35 8.81
N HIS A 29 5.17 -6.86 7.84
CA HIS A 29 5.34 -7.54 6.56
C HIS A 29 5.98 -8.92 6.74
N ALA A 30 7.03 -9.03 7.54
CA ALA A 30 7.67 -10.31 7.87
C ALA A 30 6.70 -11.27 8.59
N PHE A 31 5.90 -10.77 9.53
CA PHE A 31 4.85 -11.58 10.18
C PHE A 31 3.82 -12.09 9.17
N MET A 32 3.36 -11.24 8.25
CA MET A 32 2.41 -11.63 7.22
C MET A 32 2.96 -12.73 6.30
N ILE A 33 4.24 -12.66 5.93
CA ILE A 33 4.89 -13.71 5.14
C ILE A 33 4.93 -15.02 5.94
N LYS A 34 5.39 -14.98 7.20
CA LYS A 34 5.46 -16.16 8.08
C LYS A 34 4.10 -16.81 8.34
N ALA A 35 3.06 -15.99 8.49
CA ALA A 35 1.69 -16.45 8.71
C ALA A 35 0.96 -16.82 7.40
N ASN A 36 1.65 -16.79 6.25
CA ASN A 36 1.10 -17.02 4.91
C ASN A 36 -0.08 -16.09 4.54
N LEU A 37 -0.19 -14.94 5.23
CA LEU A 37 -1.22 -13.92 5.04
C LEU A 37 -0.90 -13.00 3.85
N SER A 38 0.34 -13.00 3.37
CA SER A 38 0.78 -12.31 2.15
C SER A 38 0.15 -12.90 0.88
N THR A 39 -0.48 -14.07 0.95
CA THR A 39 -1.25 -14.65 -0.16
C THR A 39 -2.62 -13.99 -0.35
N HIS A 40 -3.15 -13.33 0.69
CA HIS A 40 -4.43 -12.64 0.61
C HIS A 40 -4.28 -11.26 -0.02
N ARG A 41 -4.97 -11.05 -1.14
CA ARG A 41 -4.99 -9.81 -1.93
C ARG A 41 -5.18 -8.54 -1.07
N ASN A 42 -6.14 -8.58 -0.15
CA ASN A 42 -6.46 -7.46 0.74
C ASN A 42 -5.30 -7.09 1.69
N SER A 43 -4.48 -8.07 2.08
CA SER A 43 -3.38 -7.86 3.02
C SER A 43 -2.20 -7.19 2.32
N VAL A 44 -1.88 -7.58 1.08
CA VAL A 44 -0.74 -7.01 0.34
C VAL A 44 -1.01 -5.58 -0.09
N GLY A 45 -2.23 -5.25 -0.54
CA GLY A 45 -2.62 -3.86 -0.84
C GLY A 45 -2.38 -2.92 0.34
N ARG A 46 -2.59 -3.41 1.57
CA ARG A 46 -2.32 -2.65 2.81
C ARG A 46 -0.82 -2.49 3.07
N ILE A 47 0.00 -3.48 2.76
CA ILE A 47 1.46 -3.40 2.88
C ILE A 47 2.03 -2.41 1.86
N ILE A 48 1.62 -2.48 0.60
CA ILE A 48 2.03 -1.52 -0.45
C ILE A 48 1.66 -0.10 -0.03
N ALA A 49 0.42 0.11 0.42
CA ALA A 49 -0.03 1.42 0.89
C ALA A 49 0.77 1.92 2.11
N SER A 50 1.22 1.02 2.99
CA SER A 50 2.00 1.36 4.18
C SER A 50 3.40 1.82 3.81
N TYR A 51 4.10 1.09 2.93
CA TYR A 51 5.40 1.49 2.39
C TYR A 51 5.31 2.79 1.58
N ALA A 52 4.29 2.91 0.73
CA ALA A 52 4.03 4.13 -0.05
C ALA A 52 3.80 5.37 0.84
N ARG A 53 3.19 5.19 2.02
CA ARG A 53 2.95 6.27 2.97
C ARG A 53 4.23 6.81 3.60
N ILE A 54 5.25 5.98 3.79
CA ILE A 54 6.57 6.41 4.30
C ILE A 54 7.55 6.78 3.16
N ASN A 55 7.04 6.94 1.93
CA ASN A 55 7.80 7.24 0.72
C ASN A 55 8.83 6.16 0.33
N ASP A 56 8.75 4.96 0.92
CA ASP A 56 9.53 3.80 0.51
C ASP A 56 8.86 3.10 -0.66
N ILE A 57 8.89 3.76 -1.81
CA ILE A 57 8.32 3.24 -3.06
C ILE A 57 9.05 1.98 -3.53
N ALA A 58 10.33 1.82 -3.18
CA ALA A 58 11.10 0.64 -3.55
C ALA A 58 10.55 -0.61 -2.86
N SER A 59 10.29 -0.56 -1.56
CA SER A 59 9.66 -1.67 -0.84
C SER A 59 8.20 -1.87 -1.24
N ALA A 60 7.46 -0.79 -1.52
CA ALA A 60 6.10 -0.88 -2.07
C ALA A 60 6.08 -1.62 -3.42
N ARG A 61 7.04 -1.31 -4.31
CA ARG A 61 7.24 -1.98 -5.61
C ARG A 61 7.57 -3.45 -5.42
N LYS A 62 8.51 -3.80 -4.53
CA LYS A 62 8.85 -5.20 -4.26
C LYS A 62 7.65 -6.01 -3.78
N ALA A 63 6.90 -5.49 -2.80
CA ALA A 63 5.69 -6.15 -2.32
C ALA A 63 4.61 -6.29 -3.41
N PHE A 64 4.50 -5.31 -4.30
CA PHE A 64 3.64 -5.39 -5.48
C PHE A 64 4.13 -6.43 -6.50
N ASP A 65 5.45 -6.61 -6.63
CA ASP A 65 6.03 -7.52 -7.61
C ASP A 65 6.01 -8.99 -7.19
N GLU A 66 6.01 -9.25 -5.89
CA GLU A 66 5.86 -10.58 -5.29
C GLU A 66 4.43 -11.13 -5.38
N LEU A 67 3.46 -10.33 -5.82
CA LEU A 67 2.08 -10.77 -5.99
C LEU A 67 1.95 -11.76 -7.16
N PRO A 68 1.52 -13.01 -6.94
CA PRO A 68 1.35 -14.00 -8.01
C PRO A 68 0.23 -13.59 -8.98
N GLN A 69 -0.80 -12.91 -8.49
CA GLN A 69 -1.83 -12.27 -9.29
C GLN A 69 -2.10 -10.86 -8.77
N ARG A 70 -1.81 -9.86 -9.59
CA ARG A 70 -2.02 -8.45 -9.27
C ARG A 70 -3.45 -8.06 -9.66
N GLY A 71 -4.29 -7.79 -8.67
CA GLY A 71 -5.63 -7.27 -8.89
C GLY A 71 -5.63 -5.76 -9.17
N VAL A 72 -6.75 -5.25 -9.70
CA VAL A 72 -6.97 -3.81 -9.96
C VAL A 72 -6.74 -2.96 -8.70
N ASP A 73 -7.08 -3.48 -7.53
CA ASP A 73 -6.82 -2.86 -6.24
C ASP A 73 -5.33 -2.66 -5.95
N ALA A 74 -4.48 -3.67 -6.23
CA ALA A 74 -3.04 -3.57 -6.07
C ALA A 74 -2.43 -2.54 -7.04
N PHE A 75 -2.88 -2.54 -8.30
CA PHE A 75 -2.46 -1.54 -9.30
C PHE A 75 -2.87 -0.13 -8.89
N ASN A 76 -4.10 0.07 -8.41
CA ASN A 76 -4.58 1.37 -7.94
C ASN A 76 -3.73 1.90 -6.79
N VAL A 77 -3.41 1.07 -5.81
CA VAL A 77 -2.54 1.47 -4.69
C VAL A 77 -1.16 1.89 -5.20
N MET A 78 -0.58 1.14 -6.13
CA MET A 78 0.75 1.43 -6.65
C MET A 78 0.78 2.67 -7.56
N ILE A 79 -0.26 2.88 -8.37
CA ILE A 79 -0.44 4.09 -9.19
C ILE A 79 -0.56 5.32 -8.29
N ILE A 80 -1.34 5.25 -7.21
CA ILE A 80 -1.45 6.33 -6.22
C ILE A 80 -0.11 6.57 -5.51
N ALA A 81 0.67 5.51 -5.28
CA ALA A 81 2.00 5.63 -4.68
C ALA A 81 2.99 6.35 -5.62
N CYS A 82 3.01 5.98 -6.91
CA CYS A 82 3.90 6.56 -7.92
C CYS A 82 3.50 7.98 -8.34
N SER A 83 2.20 8.32 -8.33
CA SER A 83 1.74 9.66 -8.73
C SER A 83 2.28 10.76 -7.83
N ARG A 84 2.62 10.44 -6.58
CA ARG A 84 3.23 11.36 -5.61
C ARG A 84 4.70 11.68 -5.88
N LYS A 85 5.37 10.88 -6.72
CA LYS A 85 6.76 11.10 -7.15
C LYS A 85 6.87 11.90 -8.46
N GLU A 86 5.76 12.42 -8.98
CA GLU A 86 5.72 13.17 -10.25
C GLU A 86 6.39 12.42 -11.40
N SER A 87 6.18 11.09 -11.47
CA SER A 87 6.67 10.24 -12.56
C SER A 87 5.50 9.74 -13.42
N PRO A 88 5.03 10.53 -14.40
CA PRO A 88 3.93 10.15 -15.29
C PRO A 88 4.22 8.85 -16.05
N PHE A 89 5.47 8.62 -16.44
CA PHE A 89 5.87 7.43 -17.19
C PHE A 89 5.69 6.14 -16.38
N GLU A 90 6.01 6.17 -15.09
CA GLU A 90 5.84 5.00 -14.22
C GLU A 90 4.35 4.71 -13.98
N VAL A 91 3.54 5.76 -13.80
CA VAL A 91 2.08 5.63 -13.68
C VAL A 91 1.46 5.04 -14.94
N LEU A 92 1.82 5.56 -16.12
CA LEU A 92 1.34 5.04 -17.40
C LEU A 92 1.82 3.61 -17.66
N GLY A 93 3.05 3.29 -17.28
CA GLY A 93 3.59 1.93 -17.35
C GLY A 93 2.77 0.93 -16.52
N LEU A 94 2.43 1.30 -15.28
CA LEU A 94 1.58 0.48 -14.42
C LEU A 94 0.16 0.33 -14.94
N TYR A 95 -0.43 1.40 -15.44
CA TYR A 95 -1.76 1.35 -16.04
C TYR A 95 -1.78 0.43 -17.28
N ASN A 96 -0.76 0.53 -18.14
CA ASN A 96 -0.63 -0.33 -19.31
C ASN A 96 -0.41 -1.80 -18.96
N GLN A 97 0.25 -2.10 -17.83
CA GLN A 97 0.38 -3.45 -17.31
C GLN A 97 -0.94 -4.00 -16.76
N MET A 98 -1.81 -3.14 -16.23
CA MET A 98 -3.12 -3.54 -15.68
C MET A 98 -4.12 -3.95 -16.76
N ILE A 99 -4.07 -3.30 -17.93
CA ILE A 99 -5.04 -3.50 -19.03
C ILE A 99 -4.61 -4.60 -20.02
N LYS A 100 -3.42 -5.18 -19.85
CA LYS A 100 -2.94 -6.34 -20.62
C LYS A 100 -3.33 -7.63 -19.93
#